data_AF-A0A1A8L2M7-F1
#
_entry.id   AF-A0A1A8L2M7-F1
#
_cell.length_a   1.000
_cell.length_b   1.000
_cell.length_c   1.000
_cell.angle_alpha   90.00
_cell.angle_beta   90.00
_cell.angle_gamma   90.00
#
_symmetry.space_group_name_H-M   'P 1'
#
loop_
_entity.id
_entity.type
_entity.pdbx_description
1 polymer ?
#
loop_
_entity_poly.entity_id
_entity_poly.type
_entity_poly.pdbx_seq_one_letter_code
_entity_poly.pdbx_strand_id
1 'polypeptide(L)'
;QKQDFAKHLENALKSEKAVTPQKTFYQTTISTSDNRKSEWMIAEQFGSFKENDLHLTDKLPQGAIAARLSVNGPNPSQSSKRDFEGTAFCSLPLPGKTGLPVHVNGNFEVDSARKSLWKEDGQSLKLNWNKNLKQNIV
;
A
#
# COMPACT_ATOMS: atom_id res chain seq x y z
N GLN A 1 8.23 1.75 16.76
CA GLN A 1 7.64 2.38 15.56
C GLN A 1 6.78 1.40 14.72
N LYS A 2 7.33 0.38 14.05
CA LYS A 2 6.52 -0.60 13.29
C LYS A 2 5.58 -1.43 14.18
N GLN A 3 6.09 -1.96 15.29
CA GLN A 3 5.29 -2.77 16.23
C GLN A 3 4.14 -1.97 16.84
N ASP A 4 4.40 -0.72 17.23
CA ASP A 4 3.37 0.18 17.76
C ASP A 4 2.29 0.46 16.71
N PHE A 5 2.69 0.73 15.46
CA PHE A 5 1.76 0.90 14.34
C PHE A 5 0.89 -0.35 14.12
N ALA A 6 1.49 -1.54 14.13
CA ALA A 6 0.75 -2.79 13.99
C ALA A 6 -0.26 -3.00 15.12
N LYS A 7 0.11 -2.68 16.37
CA LYS A 7 -0.79 -2.73 17.52
C LYS A 7 -1.95 -1.73 17.38
N HIS A 8 -1.68 -0.51 16.94
CA HIS A 8 -2.72 0.49 16.72
C HIS A 8 -3.67 0.09 15.58
N LEU A 9 -3.13 -0.49 14.50
CA LEU A 9 -3.93 -1.03 13.40
C LEU A 9 -4.85 -2.16 13.88
N GLU A 10 -4.32 -3.12 14.65
CA GLU A 10 -5.11 -4.22 15.19
C GLU A 10 -6.24 -3.71 16.09
N ASN A 11 -5.95 -2.73 16.94
CA ASN A 11 -6.96 -2.09 17.78
C ASN A 11 -8.01 -1.34 16.94
N ALA A 12 -7.58 -0.65 15.88
CA ALA A 12 -8.47 0.07 14.98
C ALA A 12 -9.43 -0.86 14.23
N LEU A 13 -8.94 -2.02 13.78
CA LEU A 13 -9.75 -3.04 13.10
C LEU A 13 -10.78 -3.71 14.03
N LYS A 14 -10.55 -3.70 15.35
CA LYS A 14 -11.46 -4.28 16.36
C LYS A 14 -12.41 -3.25 16.99
N SER A 15 -12.23 -1.96 16.72
CA SER A 15 -12.96 -0.88 17.37
C SER A 15 -14.20 -0.47 16.58
N GLU A 16 -15.35 -0.38 17.26
CA GLU A 16 -16.58 0.22 16.72
C GLU A 16 -16.58 1.76 16.79
N LYS A 17 -15.59 2.35 17.48
CA LYS A 17 -15.42 3.80 17.63
C LYS A 17 -14.58 4.40 16.52
N ALA A 18 -14.73 5.71 16.31
CA ALA A 18 -13.91 6.50 15.39
C ALA A 18 -12.41 6.22 15.61
N VAL A 19 -11.74 5.82 14.52
CA VAL A 19 -10.31 5.47 14.52
C VAL A 19 -9.48 6.72 14.26
N THR A 20 -8.52 7.00 15.15
CA THR A 20 -7.50 8.03 14.89
C THR A 20 -6.56 7.54 13.78
N PRO A 21 -6.44 8.26 12.65
CA PRO A 21 -5.54 7.87 11.57
C PRO A 21 -4.09 7.83 12.04
N GLN A 22 -3.32 6.86 11.52
CA GLN A 22 -1.89 6.78 11.77
C GLN A 22 -1.12 6.49 10.50
N LYS A 23 0.13 6.98 10.48
CA LYS A 23 1.11 6.66 9.45
C LYS A 23 2.45 6.33 10.08
N THR A 24 3.24 5.51 9.41
CA THR A 24 4.59 5.15 9.83
C THR A 24 5.52 5.02 8.64
N PHE A 25 6.81 5.25 8.88
CA PHE A 25 7.88 5.08 7.91
C PHE A 25 9.00 4.29 8.56
N TYR A 26 9.51 3.27 7.90
CA TYR A 26 10.63 2.50 8.41
C TYR A 26 11.41 1.81 7.29
N GLN A 27 12.70 1.62 7.52
CA GLN A 27 13.55 0.84 6.64
C GLN A 27 13.48 -0.64 7.01
N THR A 28 13.54 -1.51 6.02
CA THR A 28 13.66 -2.96 6.22
C THR A 28 14.55 -3.59 5.17
N THR A 29 15.13 -4.74 5.50
CA THR A 29 15.96 -5.53 4.59
C THR A 29 15.28 -6.86 4.33
N ILE A 30 14.98 -7.13 3.06
CA ILE A 30 14.41 -8.39 2.62
C ILE A 30 15.54 -9.27 2.10
N SER A 31 15.62 -10.49 2.62
CA SER A 31 16.55 -11.53 2.16
C SER A 31 15.76 -12.67 1.53
N THR A 32 16.11 -13.05 0.32
CA THR A 32 15.52 -14.21 -0.38
C THR A 32 16.28 -15.49 -0.06
N SER A 33 15.69 -16.66 -0.36
CA SER A 33 16.29 -17.98 -0.10
C SER A 33 17.63 -18.19 -0.83
N ASP A 34 17.86 -17.47 -1.91
CA ASP A 34 19.14 -17.43 -2.66
C ASP A 34 20.14 -16.39 -2.09
N ASN A 35 19.94 -15.94 -0.85
CA ASN A 35 20.77 -14.97 -0.13
C ASN A 35 20.88 -13.57 -0.77
N ARG A 36 20.07 -13.23 -1.78
CA ARG A 36 20.02 -11.84 -2.26
C ARG A 36 19.37 -10.97 -1.19
N LYS A 37 20.01 -9.82 -0.93
CA LYS A 37 19.51 -8.81 0.01
C LYS A 37 19.06 -7.58 -0.75
N SER A 38 17.99 -6.97 -0.26
CA SER A 38 17.48 -5.70 -0.78
C SER A 38 16.98 -4.85 0.38
N GLU A 39 17.32 -3.57 0.35
CA GLU A 39 16.87 -2.60 1.33
C GLU A 39 15.66 -1.83 0.79
N TRP A 40 14.72 -1.52 1.66
CA TRP A 40 13.46 -0.89 1.31
C TRP A 40 13.07 0.15 2.35
N MET A 41 12.58 1.29 1.88
CA MET A 41 11.81 2.23 2.69
C MET A 41 10.33 1.87 2.56
N ILE A 42 9.68 1.63 3.68
CA ILE A 42 8.25 1.34 3.75
C ILE A 42 7.54 2.55 4.32
N ALA A 43 6.48 2.99 3.65
CA ALA A 43 5.46 3.88 4.19
C ALA A 43 4.18 3.06 4.39
N GLU A 44 3.52 3.20 5.53
CA GLU A 44 2.21 2.58 5.77
C GLU A 44 1.28 3.58 6.42
N GLN A 45 -0.01 3.51 6.09
CA GLN A 45 -1.05 4.31 6.68
C GLN A 45 -2.35 3.52 6.84
N PHE A 46 -3.06 3.79 7.94
CA PHE A 46 -4.47 3.46 8.08
C PHE A 46 -5.26 4.66 8.58
N GLY A 47 -6.57 4.66 8.29
CA GLY A 47 -7.43 5.81 8.53
C GLY A 47 -7.19 6.96 7.54
N SER A 48 -8.08 7.94 7.55
CA SER A 48 -7.99 9.13 6.69
C SER A 48 -7.71 10.37 7.52
N PHE A 49 -6.61 11.08 7.21
CA PHE A 49 -6.31 12.39 7.79
C PHE A 49 -7.15 13.54 7.23
N LYS A 50 -7.91 13.30 6.15
CA LYS A 50 -8.89 14.26 5.64
C LYS A 50 -10.25 13.93 6.24
N GLU A 51 -10.93 14.98 6.72
CA GLU A 51 -12.38 15.00 6.90
C GLU A 51 -13.02 14.83 5.53
N ASN A 52 -13.20 13.59 5.11
CA ASN A 52 -14.07 13.26 4.00
C ASN A 52 -15.22 12.46 4.60
N ASP A 53 -16.45 12.87 4.27
CA ASP A 53 -17.73 12.21 4.56
C ASP A 53 -17.81 10.82 3.92
N LEU A 54 -16.92 9.92 4.30
CA LEU A 54 -16.93 8.55 3.83
C LEU A 54 -17.14 7.60 5.00
N HIS A 55 -18.35 7.68 5.58
CA HIS A 55 -19.09 6.50 6.03
C HIS A 55 -19.49 5.62 4.82
N LEU A 56 -18.64 5.49 3.79
CA LEU A 56 -18.96 4.78 2.55
C LEU A 56 -19.02 3.27 2.77
N THR A 57 -18.36 2.78 3.81
CA THR A 57 -18.20 1.35 4.10
C THR A 57 -17.68 1.17 5.53
N ASP A 58 -17.98 0.03 6.15
CA ASP A 58 -17.44 -0.39 7.47
C ASP A 58 -15.94 -0.78 7.41
N LYS A 59 -15.20 -0.30 6.41
CA LYS A 59 -13.80 -0.67 6.18
C LYS A 59 -12.91 0.47 6.63
N LEU A 60 -11.88 0.11 7.39
CA LEU A 60 -10.78 1.00 7.71
C LEU A 60 -9.91 1.18 6.46
N PRO A 61 -9.73 2.40 5.91
CA PRO A 61 -8.85 2.59 4.77
C PRO A 61 -7.42 2.28 5.19
N GLN A 62 -6.72 1.48 4.39
CA GLN A 62 -5.36 1.04 4.68
C GLN A 62 -4.56 0.92 3.38
N GLY A 63 -3.30 1.36 3.43
CA GLY A 63 -2.36 1.21 2.34
C GLY A 63 -0.92 1.30 2.79
N ALA A 64 -0.04 0.91 1.88
CA ALA A 64 1.40 0.94 2.06
C ALA A 64 2.12 1.07 0.72
N ILE A 65 3.28 1.71 0.76
CA ILE A 65 4.20 1.80 -0.37
C ILE A 65 5.58 1.28 0.06
N ALA A 66 6.22 0.50 -0.80
CA ALA A 66 7.59 0.04 -0.62
C ALA A 66 8.49 0.55 -1.75
N ALA A 67 9.44 1.40 -1.40
CA ALA A 67 10.45 1.94 -2.31
C ALA A 67 11.80 1.25 -2.07
N ARG A 68 12.38 0.69 -3.13
CA ARG A 68 13.69 0.03 -3.04
C ARG A 68 14.79 1.08 -2.84
N LEU A 69 15.55 0.93 -1.76
CA LEU A 69 16.78 1.68 -1.52
C LEU A 69 17.89 1.07 -2.38
N SER A 70 18.90 1.87 -2.76
CA SER A 70 19.95 1.45 -3.69
C SER A 70 20.58 0.12 -3.27
N VAL A 71 20.82 -0.76 -4.24
CA VAL A 71 21.50 -2.03 -4.01
C VAL A 71 22.99 -1.74 -3.94
N ASN A 72 23.62 -1.92 -2.77
CA ASN A 72 25.08 -1.98 -2.67
C ASN A 72 25.54 -3.30 -3.32
N GLY A 73 25.57 -3.35 -4.65
CA GLY A 73 26.22 -4.40 -5.42
C GLY A 73 27.65 -3.98 -5.80
N PRO A 74 28.52 -4.93 -6.18
CA PRO A 74 29.91 -4.64 -6.56
C PRO A 74 30.05 -3.67 -7.75
N ASN A 75 28.99 -3.48 -8.55
CA ASN A 75 28.92 -2.52 -9.65
C ASN A 75 27.76 -1.51 -9.43
N PRO A 76 28.00 -0.38 -8.73
CA PRO A 76 26.98 0.64 -8.48
C PRO A 76 26.53 1.43 -9.74
N SER A 77 27.17 1.20 -10.89
CA SER A 77 26.89 1.91 -12.15
C SER A 77 25.77 1.28 -13.02
N GLN A 78 25.22 0.11 -12.65
CA GLN A 78 24.24 -0.61 -13.50
C GLN A 78 22.86 -0.87 -12.87
N SER A 79 22.66 -0.63 -11.57
CA SER A 79 21.34 -0.76 -10.94
C SER A 79 20.66 0.60 -10.84
N SER A 80 20.35 1.19 -11.99
CA SER A 80 19.63 2.47 -12.00
C SER A 80 18.28 2.26 -11.29
N LYS A 81 17.91 3.18 -10.40
CA LYS A 81 16.56 3.21 -9.77
C LYS A 81 15.41 3.20 -10.79
N ARG A 82 15.72 3.42 -12.08
CA ARG A 82 14.76 3.51 -13.20
C ARG A 82 14.33 2.16 -13.77
N ASP A 83 15.05 1.07 -13.52
CA ASP A 83 14.74 -0.24 -14.11
C ASP A 83 13.80 -1.10 -13.25
N PHE A 84 13.47 -0.63 -12.05
CA PHE A 84 12.54 -1.32 -11.17
C PHE A 84 11.10 -0.86 -11.43
N GLU A 85 10.26 -1.77 -11.93
CA GLU A 85 8.82 -1.57 -12.04
C GLU A 85 8.11 -2.30 -10.90
N GLY A 86 7.37 -1.54 -10.10
CA GLY A 86 6.66 -2.04 -8.94
C GLY A 86 5.29 -2.66 -9.29
N THR A 87 4.89 -3.58 -8.42
CA THR A 87 3.60 -4.28 -8.46
C THR A 87 2.57 -3.66 -7.52
N ALA A 88 1.30 -3.67 -7.92
CA ALA A 88 0.18 -3.34 -7.05
C ALA A 88 -0.37 -4.59 -6.36
N PHE A 89 -0.77 -4.46 -5.09
CA PHE A 89 -1.30 -5.53 -4.27
C PHE A 89 -2.62 -5.10 -3.63
N CYS A 90 -3.50 -6.08 -3.42
CA CYS A 90 -4.67 -6.00 -2.55
C CYS A 90 -4.74 -7.31 -1.77
N SER A 91 -3.95 -7.40 -0.71
CA SER A 91 -3.56 -8.64 0.00
C SER A 91 -2.75 -9.63 -0.85
N LEU A 92 -3.09 -9.78 -2.13
CA LEU A 92 -2.39 -10.57 -3.15
C LEU A 92 -1.99 -9.66 -4.33
N PRO A 93 -0.99 -10.08 -5.14
CA PRO A 93 -0.61 -9.33 -6.34
C PRO A 93 -1.79 -9.14 -7.29
N LEU A 94 -1.98 -7.92 -7.78
CA LEU A 94 -2.90 -7.63 -8.86
C LEU A 94 -2.18 -7.79 -10.20
N PRO A 95 -2.85 -8.29 -11.25
CA PRO A 95 -2.24 -8.39 -12.56
C PRO A 95 -2.06 -7.00 -13.19
N GLY A 96 -1.08 -6.92 -14.09
CA GLY A 96 -0.79 -5.71 -14.85
C GLY A 96 0.42 -4.92 -14.32
N LYS A 97 0.61 -3.76 -14.93
CA LYS A 97 1.77 -2.89 -14.75
C LYS A 97 1.33 -1.59 -14.11
N THR A 98 2.05 -1.16 -13.07
CA THR A 98 1.74 0.10 -12.38
C THR A 98 2.42 1.29 -13.05
N GLY A 99 3.57 1.06 -13.71
CA GLY A 99 4.46 2.12 -14.17
C GLY A 99 5.15 2.90 -13.04
N LEU A 100 4.98 2.49 -11.78
CA LEU A 100 5.55 3.16 -10.61
C LEU A 100 6.84 2.45 -10.17
N PRO A 101 7.86 3.20 -9.69
CA PRO A 101 9.11 2.61 -9.18
C PRO A 101 8.98 2.09 -7.74
N VAL A 102 7.77 1.72 -7.31
CA VAL A 102 7.45 1.31 -5.94
C VAL A 102 6.38 0.22 -5.95
N HIS A 103 6.46 -0.72 -5.01
CA HIS A 103 5.32 -1.58 -4.72
C HIS A 103 4.25 -0.77 -3.99
N VAL A 104 2.98 -1.01 -4.32
CA VAL A 104 1.83 -0.36 -3.68
C VAL A 104 0.89 -1.45 -3.18
N ASN A 105 0.49 -1.39 -1.92
CA ASN A 105 -0.56 -2.23 -1.36
C ASN A 105 -1.69 -1.34 -0.84
N GLY A 106 -2.93 -1.79 -1.02
CA GLY A 106 -4.09 -1.14 -0.45
C GLY A 106 -5.28 -2.07 -0.45
N ASN A 107 -6.23 -1.86 0.46
CA ASN A 107 -7.47 -2.62 0.51
C ASN A 107 -8.47 -2.16 -0.57
N PHE A 108 -8.02 -2.17 -1.83
CA PHE A 108 -8.80 -1.75 -2.99
C PHE A 108 -10.02 -2.64 -3.23
N GLU A 109 -11.06 -2.04 -3.80
CA GLU A 109 -12.16 -2.77 -4.42
C GLU A 109 -11.73 -3.23 -5.82
N VAL A 110 -11.92 -4.51 -6.09
CA VAL A 110 -11.51 -5.18 -7.34
C VAL A 110 -12.71 -5.85 -7.98
N ASP A 111 -12.62 -6.10 -9.29
CA ASP A 111 -13.62 -6.92 -9.97
C ASP A 111 -13.62 -8.37 -9.42
N SER A 112 -14.68 -9.12 -9.73
CA SER A 112 -14.85 -10.49 -9.24
C SER A 112 -13.71 -11.44 -9.66
N ALA A 113 -13.10 -11.18 -10.82
CA ALA A 113 -11.97 -11.94 -11.34
C ALA A 113 -10.62 -11.46 -10.78
N ARG A 114 -10.61 -10.40 -9.96
CA ARG A 114 -9.42 -9.69 -9.48
C ARG A 114 -8.44 -9.29 -10.58
N LYS A 115 -8.96 -9.00 -11.78
CA LYS A 115 -8.14 -8.61 -12.95
C LYS A 115 -7.90 -7.12 -13.02
N SER A 116 -8.77 -6.34 -12.40
CA SER A 116 -8.66 -4.89 -12.35
C SER A 116 -9.32 -4.33 -11.10
N LEU A 117 -8.98 -3.07 -10.80
CA LEU A 117 -9.75 -2.28 -9.84
C LEU A 117 -11.18 -2.10 -10.35
N TRP A 118 -12.14 -2.01 -9.43
CA TRP A 118 -13.55 -1.80 -9.76
C TRP A 118 -13.76 -0.59 -10.68
N LYS A 119 -14.48 -0.81 -11.79
CA LYS A 119 -14.74 0.17 -12.86
C LYS A 119 -16.19 0.23 -13.35
N GLU A 120 -16.97 -0.81 -13.11
CA GLU A 120 -18.39 -0.82 -13.49
C GLU A 120 -19.13 0.22 -12.65
N ASP A 121 -20.21 0.81 -13.19
CA ASP A 121 -21.21 1.71 -12.58
C ASP A 121 -20.93 3.22 -12.37
N GLY A 122 -19.72 3.74 -12.60
CA GLY A 122 -19.46 5.19 -12.75
C GLY A 122 -19.66 6.09 -11.50
N GLN A 123 -20.40 5.64 -10.49
CA GLN A 123 -20.70 6.35 -9.23
C GLN A 123 -20.82 5.43 -7.99
N SER A 124 -20.40 4.15 -8.04
CA SER A 124 -20.46 3.31 -6.84
C SER A 124 -19.57 3.77 -5.70
N LEU A 125 -20.01 3.38 -4.49
CA LEU A 125 -19.21 3.42 -3.27
C LEU A 125 -17.83 2.77 -3.47
N LYS A 126 -17.74 1.70 -4.27
CA LYS A 126 -16.48 0.99 -4.59
C LYS A 126 -15.52 1.84 -5.41
N LEU A 127 -16.04 2.55 -6.42
CA LEU A 127 -15.23 3.46 -7.22
C LEU A 127 -14.72 4.63 -6.37
N ASN A 128 -15.58 5.22 -5.55
CA ASN A 128 -15.22 6.32 -4.65
C ASN A 128 -14.22 5.88 -3.58
N TRP A 129 -14.36 4.67 -3.06
CA TRP A 129 -13.38 4.04 -2.16
C TRP A 129 -12.00 3.96 -2.81
N ASN A 130 -11.91 3.39 -4.02
CA ASN A 130 -10.65 3.30 -4.74
C ASN A 130 -10.02 4.67 -5.05
N LYS A 131 -10.84 5.68 -5.38
CA LYS A 131 -10.37 7.06 -5.59
C LYS A 131 -9.81 7.64 -4.29
N ASN A 132 -10.51 7.45 -3.17
CA ASN A 132 -10.07 7.91 -1.87
C ASN A 132 -8.73 7.30 -1.46
N LEU A 133 -8.59 5.97 -1.58
CA LEU A 133 -7.33 5.27 -1.26
C LEU A 133 -6.16 5.84 -2.07
N LYS A 134 -6.34 6.05 -3.37
CA LYS A 134 -5.28 6.58 -4.26
C LYS A 134 -4.85 8.01 -3.93
N GLN A 135 -5.74 8.82 -3.37
CA GLN A 135 -5.50 10.26 -3.15
C GLN A 135 -5.06 10.59 -1.73
N ASN A 136 -5.42 9.75 -0.76
CA ASN A 136 -5.37 10.11 0.67
C ASN A 136 -4.58 9.12 1.53
N ILE A 137 -4.14 7.99 0.98
CA ILE A 137 -3.34 6.96 1.66
C ILE A 137 -1.94 6.88 1.04
N VAL A 138 -0.95 6.46 1.84
CA VAL A 138 0.50 6.67 1.63
C VAL A 138 1.28 5.38 1.84
#